data_AF-A0A926TC48-F1
#
_entry.id   AF-A0A926TC48-F1
#
_cell.length_a   1.000
_cell.length_b   1.000
_cell.length_c   1.000
_cell.angle_alpha   90.00
_cell.angle_beta   90.00
_cell.angle_gamma   90.00
#
_symmetry.space_group_name_H-M   'P 1'
#
loop_
_entity.id
_entity.type
_entity.pdbx_description
1 polymer ?
#
loop_
_entity_poly.entity_id
_entity_poly.type
_entity_poly.pdbx_seq_one_letter_code
_entity_poly.pdbx_strand_id
1 'polypeptide(L)'
;MSGSEVYQVVRMRKFETSYESLIKHHYKRDKKSRAIFERLLEDFLAELCVNPRPNNADLQAFPANSREEGFEFWKKRWSSLPGLRGAAKFGRLLYVVCEPKRLVYLFWIYTHEEYGEPRSQPPAKDLSREIDSIVEDSKTKVDDADPLISVISVEGDTSISF
;
A
#
# COMPACT_ATOMS: atom_id res chain seq x y z
N MET A 1 -25.11 -8.95 9.43
CA MET A 1 -24.64 -7.57 9.17
C MET A 1 -23.12 -7.61 9.27
N SER A 2 -22.45 -7.75 8.14
CA SER A 2 -21.00 -7.96 8.07
C SER A 2 -20.32 -6.60 8.25
N GLY A 3 -19.63 -6.39 9.37
CA GLY A 3 -18.73 -5.24 9.51
C GLY A 3 -17.71 -5.32 8.39
N SER A 4 -17.69 -4.33 7.51
CA SER A 4 -16.67 -4.25 6.45
C SER A 4 -15.34 -4.03 7.16
N GLU A 5 -14.54 -5.08 7.31
CA GLU A 5 -13.20 -4.99 7.87
C GLU A 5 -12.37 -4.03 7.02
N VAL A 6 -11.88 -2.95 7.64
CA VAL A 6 -11.18 -1.86 6.97
C VAL A 6 -9.68 -2.17 6.95
N TYR A 7 -9.04 -2.05 5.79
CA TYR A 7 -7.58 -2.15 5.68
C TYR A 7 -6.91 -0.92 6.26
N GLN A 8 -5.76 -1.10 6.91
CA GLN A 8 -4.95 0.02 7.37
C GLN A 8 -3.83 0.30 6.36
N VAL A 9 -3.67 1.57 5.99
CA VAL A 9 -2.63 2.00 5.06
C VAL A 9 -1.39 2.42 5.85
N VAL A 10 -0.26 1.79 5.55
CA VAL A 10 1.04 2.04 6.17
C VAL A 10 1.97 2.66 5.13
N ARG A 11 2.55 3.82 5.47
CA ARG A 11 3.55 4.49 4.61
C ARG A 11 4.94 4.06 5.02
N MET A 12 5.65 3.41 4.11
CA MET A 12 7.04 3.00 4.35
C MET A 12 7.98 4.20 4.18
N ARG A 13 9.16 4.14 4.81
CA ARG A 13 10.19 5.17 4.68
C ARG A 13 10.53 5.49 3.21
N LYS A 14 10.61 4.47 2.36
CA LYS A 14 10.88 4.63 0.94
C LYS A 14 9.77 5.38 0.21
N PHE A 15 8.52 5.21 0.62
CA PHE A 15 7.40 5.97 0.09
C PHE A 15 7.58 7.45 0.42
N GLU A 16 7.85 7.80 1.68
CA GLU A 16 8.02 9.20 2.09
C GLU A 16 9.18 9.87 1.33
N THR A 17 10.32 9.20 1.21
CA THR A 17 11.48 9.75 0.48
C THR A 17 11.18 9.93 -1.02
N SER A 18 10.49 8.98 -1.65
CA SER A 18 10.13 9.08 -3.07
C SER A 18 9.04 10.12 -3.32
N TYR A 19 8.08 10.26 -2.40
CA TYR A 19 7.07 11.32 -2.40
C TYR A 19 7.72 12.70 -2.32
N GLU A 20 8.60 12.94 -1.34
CA GLU A 20 9.32 14.20 -1.20
C GLU A 20 10.13 14.54 -2.46
N SER A 21 10.79 13.55 -3.06
CA SER A 21 11.51 13.69 -4.33
C SER A 21 10.58 14.16 -5.44
N LEU A 22 9.44 13.49 -5.61
CA LEU A 22 8.43 13.82 -6.63
C LEU A 22 7.92 15.26 -6.43
N ILE A 23 7.56 15.64 -5.21
CA ILE A 23 7.13 17.01 -4.88
C ILE A 23 8.23 18.02 -5.19
N LYS A 24 9.48 17.73 -4.81
CA LYS A 24 10.61 18.64 -5.02
C LYS A 24 10.96 18.82 -6.49
N HIS A 25 10.87 17.78 -7.31
CA HIS A 25 11.22 17.86 -8.72
C HIS A 25 10.09 18.48 -9.56
N HIS A 26 8.84 18.09 -9.29
CA HIS A 26 7.73 18.43 -10.19
C HIS A 26 6.82 19.54 -9.67
N TYR A 27 6.71 19.70 -8.36
CA TYR A 27 5.70 20.55 -7.73
C TYR A 27 6.25 21.68 -6.86
N LYS A 28 7.58 21.83 -6.75
CA LYS A 28 8.24 22.82 -5.88
C LYS A 28 7.70 24.25 -6.03
N ARG A 29 7.36 24.65 -7.26
CA ARG A 29 6.85 26.00 -7.57
C ARG A 29 5.36 26.03 -7.91
N ASP A 30 4.75 24.89 -8.24
CA ASP A 30 3.34 24.79 -8.62
C ASP A 30 2.50 24.23 -7.46
N LYS A 31 2.20 25.11 -6.49
CA LYS A 31 1.42 24.76 -5.30
C LYS A 31 -0.01 24.34 -5.63
N LYS A 32 -0.59 24.86 -6.73
CA LYS A 32 -1.98 24.54 -7.11
C LYS A 32 -2.06 23.11 -7.62
N SER A 33 -1.20 22.73 -8.56
CA SER A 33 -1.17 21.36 -9.08
C SER A 33 -0.76 20.37 -8.00
N ARG A 34 0.14 20.77 -7.09
CA ARG A 34 0.49 19.98 -5.90
C ARG A 34 -0.73 19.62 -5.06
N ALA A 35 -1.54 20.61 -4.68
CA ALA A 35 -2.70 20.37 -3.82
C ALA A 35 -3.73 19.45 -4.49
N ILE A 36 -3.90 19.56 -5.81
CA ILE A 36 -4.77 18.64 -6.57
C ILE A 36 -4.19 17.22 -6.55
N PHE A 37 -2.88 17.07 -6.73
CA PHE A 37 -2.20 15.78 -6.65
C PHE A 37 -2.30 15.15 -5.26
N GLU A 38 -2.07 15.93 -4.19
CA GLU A 38 -2.21 15.49 -2.80
C GLU A 38 -3.62 14.96 -2.53
N ARG A 39 -4.65 15.67 -3.00
CA ARG A 39 -6.04 15.20 -2.91
C ARG A 39 -6.29 13.91 -3.69
N LEU A 40 -5.78 13.79 -4.92
CA LEU A 40 -5.88 12.57 -5.72
C LEU A 40 -5.21 11.37 -5.02
N LEU A 41 -4.10 11.61 -4.33
CA LEU A 41 -3.42 10.60 -3.55
C LEU A 41 -4.26 10.22 -2.32
N GLU A 42 -4.75 11.19 -1.55
CA GLU A 42 -5.60 10.97 -0.37
C GLU A 42 -6.88 10.20 -0.71
N ASP A 43 -7.57 10.56 -1.79
CA ASP A 43 -8.76 9.86 -2.29
C ASP A 43 -8.44 8.39 -2.58
N PHE A 44 -7.27 8.13 -3.19
CA PHE A 44 -6.81 6.77 -3.45
C PHE A 44 -6.44 6.01 -2.17
N LEU A 45 -5.85 6.67 -1.17
CA LEU A 45 -5.56 6.03 0.12
C LEU A 45 -6.83 5.64 0.86
N ALA A 46 -7.86 6.50 0.80
CA ALA A 46 -9.18 6.19 1.36
C ALA A 46 -9.83 5.02 0.62
N GLU A 47 -9.70 4.94 -0.70
CA GLU A 47 -10.14 3.79 -1.51
C GLU A 47 -9.45 2.50 -1.03
N LEU A 48 -8.13 2.52 -0.81
CA LEU A 48 -7.37 1.35 -0.36
C LEU A 48 -7.79 0.80 1.01
N CYS A 49 -8.31 1.66 1.90
CA CYS A 49 -8.85 1.23 3.19
C CYS A 49 -10.09 0.33 3.03
N VAL A 50 -10.88 0.54 1.96
CA VAL A 50 -12.13 -0.20 1.73
C VAL A 50 -11.93 -1.31 0.69
N ASN A 51 -11.15 -1.03 -0.33
CA ASN A 51 -10.84 -1.93 -1.43
C ASN A 51 -9.34 -1.85 -1.77
N PRO A 52 -8.50 -2.77 -1.25
CA PRO A 52 -7.06 -2.79 -1.56
C PRO A 52 -6.76 -3.24 -2.99
N ARG A 53 -7.77 -3.73 -3.74
CA ARG A 53 -7.68 -4.25 -5.11
C ARG A 53 -8.56 -3.42 -6.05
N PRO A 54 -8.34 -2.11 -6.17
CA PRO A 54 -9.17 -1.26 -7.01
C PRO A 54 -8.94 -1.58 -8.50
N ASN A 55 -10.00 -1.44 -9.31
CA ASN A 55 -9.96 -1.72 -10.76
C ASN A 55 -8.92 -0.88 -11.53
N ASN A 56 -8.40 0.17 -10.91
CA ASN A 56 -7.47 1.12 -11.50
C ASN A 56 -6.00 0.83 -11.10
N ALA A 57 -5.74 -0.32 -10.49
CA ALA A 57 -4.43 -0.85 -10.13
C ALA A 57 -4.22 -2.25 -10.69
N ASP A 58 -2.97 -2.57 -11.04
CA ASP A 58 -2.61 -3.84 -11.66
C ASP A 58 -1.85 -4.73 -10.66
N LEU A 59 -2.26 -6.00 -10.53
CA LEU A 59 -1.45 -7.01 -9.85
C LEU A 59 -0.13 -7.19 -10.60
N GLN A 60 0.97 -7.25 -9.85
CA GLN A 60 2.33 -7.39 -10.36
C GLN A 60 2.93 -8.72 -9.90
N ALA A 61 3.84 -9.26 -10.70
CA ALA A 61 4.71 -10.34 -10.25
C ALA A 61 5.74 -9.81 -9.25
N PHE A 62 6.00 -10.56 -8.18
CA PHE A 62 7.07 -10.23 -7.24
C PHE A 62 8.44 -10.24 -7.94
N PRO A 63 9.34 -9.32 -7.59
CA PRO A 63 10.70 -9.33 -8.11
C PRO A 63 11.50 -10.48 -7.49
N ALA A 64 12.07 -11.34 -8.33
CA ALA A 64 12.87 -12.49 -7.91
C ALA A 64 12.10 -13.42 -6.94
N ASN A 65 12.75 -13.91 -5.88
CA ASN A 65 12.20 -14.86 -4.91
C ASN A 65 11.55 -14.19 -3.69
N SER A 66 11.18 -12.90 -3.78
CA SER A 66 10.59 -12.12 -2.67
C SER A 66 9.10 -12.42 -2.43
N ARG A 67 8.57 -13.50 -3.01
CA ARG A 67 7.17 -13.88 -2.85
C ARG A 67 6.95 -14.44 -1.45
N GLU A 68 6.01 -13.85 -0.74
CA GLU A 68 5.54 -14.34 0.56
C GLU A 68 4.06 -14.72 0.45
N GLU A 69 3.65 -15.79 1.15
CA GLU A 69 2.25 -16.22 1.18
C GLU A 69 1.36 -15.19 1.90
N GLY A 70 0.19 -14.89 1.32
CA GLY A 70 -0.72 -13.87 1.83
C GLY A 70 -0.33 -12.43 1.46
N PHE A 71 0.73 -12.24 0.67
CA PHE A 71 1.14 -10.94 0.15
C PHE A 71 0.83 -10.81 -1.34
N GLU A 72 0.36 -9.64 -1.73
CA GLU A 72 0.11 -9.29 -3.14
C GLU A 72 0.83 -7.99 -3.48
N PHE A 73 1.57 -7.98 -4.59
CA PHE A 73 2.26 -6.79 -5.06
C PHE A 73 1.44 -6.09 -6.15
N TRP A 74 1.14 -4.80 -5.96
CA TRP A 74 0.25 -4.04 -6.83
C TRP A 74 0.89 -2.73 -7.31
N LYS A 75 0.41 -2.26 -8.47
CA LYS A 75 0.85 -1.01 -9.09
C LYS A 75 -0.35 -0.18 -9.54
N LYS A 76 -0.52 0.98 -8.91
CA LYS A 76 -1.44 2.02 -9.35
C LYS A 76 -0.79 2.86 -10.45
N ARG A 77 -1.52 3.14 -11.54
CA ARG A 77 -1.11 4.08 -12.59
C ARG A 77 -2.04 5.28 -12.64
N TRP A 78 -1.44 6.46 -12.78
CA TRP A 78 -2.14 7.70 -13.16
C TRP A 78 -1.72 8.09 -14.57
N SER A 79 -2.71 8.25 -15.46
CA SER A 79 -2.48 8.65 -16.85
C SER A 79 -2.18 10.14 -17.00
N SER A 80 -2.55 10.96 -16.00
CA SER A 80 -2.34 12.39 -15.99
C SER A 80 -2.24 12.92 -14.56
N LEU A 81 -1.03 13.15 -14.09
CA LEU A 81 -0.76 13.92 -12.90
C LEU A 81 -1.00 15.42 -13.15
N PRO A 82 -1.66 16.15 -12.23
CA PRO A 82 -1.99 17.55 -12.39
C PRO A 82 -0.76 18.41 -12.71
N GLY A 83 -0.87 19.35 -13.66
CA GLY A 83 0.19 20.31 -13.97
C GLY A 83 1.43 19.74 -14.66
N LEU A 84 1.57 18.42 -14.79
CA LEU A 84 2.72 17.77 -15.42
C LEU A 84 2.48 17.50 -16.92
N ARG A 85 3.57 17.43 -17.69
CA ARG A 85 3.56 17.20 -19.14
C ARG A 85 4.58 16.12 -19.53
N GLY A 86 4.54 15.67 -20.78
CA GLY A 86 5.48 14.68 -21.28
C GLY A 86 5.40 13.35 -20.52
N ALA A 87 6.55 12.76 -20.20
CA ALA A 87 6.64 11.52 -19.42
C ALA A 87 6.28 11.73 -17.93
N ALA A 88 6.51 12.93 -17.39
CA ALA A 88 6.26 13.25 -15.99
C ALA A 88 4.77 13.18 -15.60
N LYS A 89 3.85 13.35 -16.57
CA LYS A 89 2.40 13.24 -16.30
C LYS A 89 1.95 11.81 -15.96
N PHE A 90 2.76 10.80 -16.25
CA PHE A 90 2.40 9.41 -15.97
C PHE A 90 2.94 8.99 -14.61
N GLY A 91 2.08 9.06 -13.59
CA GLY A 91 2.42 8.69 -12.22
C GLY A 91 2.25 7.19 -11.95
N ARG A 92 3.05 6.66 -11.03
CA ARG A 92 2.98 5.26 -10.58
C ARG A 92 3.13 5.20 -9.07
N LEU A 93 2.34 4.36 -8.43
CA LEU A 93 2.47 4.03 -7.01
C LEU A 93 2.52 2.51 -6.86
N LEU A 94 3.54 2.04 -6.16
CA LEU A 94 3.77 0.65 -5.81
C LEU A 94 3.37 0.42 -4.36
N TYR A 95 2.60 -0.64 -4.14
CA TYR A 95 2.13 -1.03 -2.81
C TYR A 95 2.00 -2.54 -2.68
N VAL A 96 2.01 -3.02 -1.45
CA VAL A 96 1.84 -4.44 -1.10
C VAL A 96 0.63 -4.59 -0.18
N VAL A 97 -0.23 -5.54 -0.50
CA VAL A 97 -1.36 -5.92 0.35
C VAL A 97 -0.94 -7.13 1.17
N CYS A 98 -1.04 -7.03 2.49
CA CYS A 98 -0.89 -8.14 3.42
C CYS A 98 -2.29 -8.56 3.86
N GLU A 99 -2.81 -9.62 3.23
CA GLU A 99 -4.16 -10.12 3.49
C GLU A 99 -4.35 -10.58 4.94
N PRO A 100 -3.44 -11.37 5.54
CA PRO A 100 -3.62 -11.89 6.91
C PRO A 100 -3.76 -10.79 7.97
N LYS A 101 -3.16 -9.61 7.72
CA LYS A 101 -3.13 -8.50 8.67
C LYS A 101 -4.02 -7.33 8.28
N ARG A 102 -4.69 -7.41 7.12
CA ARG A 102 -5.45 -6.30 6.54
C ARG A 102 -4.62 -5.02 6.44
N LEU A 103 -3.36 -5.13 6.03
CA LEU A 103 -2.46 -3.98 5.88
C LEU A 103 -2.17 -3.71 4.40
N VAL A 104 -2.06 -2.43 4.05
CA VAL A 104 -1.62 -1.97 2.73
C VAL A 104 -0.37 -1.12 2.91
N TYR A 105 0.77 -1.65 2.48
CA TYR A 105 2.07 -1.02 2.58
C TYR A 105 2.38 -0.22 1.32
N LEU A 106 2.38 1.10 1.41
CA LEU A 106 2.86 1.98 0.35
C LEU A 106 4.36 2.11 0.45
N PHE A 107 5.09 1.83 -0.63
CA PHE A 107 6.56 1.88 -0.56
C PHE A 107 7.25 2.68 -1.65
N TRP A 108 6.59 2.99 -2.78
CA TRP A 108 7.25 3.80 -3.82
C TRP A 108 6.26 4.57 -4.67
N ILE A 109 6.46 5.88 -4.81
CA ILE A 109 5.73 6.72 -5.77
C ILE A 109 6.71 7.42 -6.71
N TYR A 110 6.42 7.45 -8.00
CA TYR A 110 7.34 7.97 -9.01
C TYR A 110 6.61 8.34 -10.30
N THR A 111 7.28 9.08 -11.20
CA THR A 111 6.78 9.37 -12.56
C THR A 111 7.52 8.55 -13.60
N HIS A 112 6.92 8.37 -14.77
CA HIS A 112 7.58 7.66 -15.89
C HIS A 112 8.85 8.38 -16.36
N GLU A 113 9.01 9.68 -16.10
CA GLU A 113 10.24 10.40 -16.43
C GLU A 113 11.45 9.94 -15.60
N GLU A 114 11.24 9.52 -14.36
CA GLU A 114 12.32 9.14 -13.43
C GLU A 114 13.01 7.82 -13.80
N TYR A 115 12.29 6.93 -14.48
CA TYR A 115 12.84 5.66 -14.96
C TYR A 115 12.48 5.54 -16.44
N GLY A 116 13.42 5.90 -17.30
CA GLY A 116 13.23 5.82 -18.75
C GLY A 116 12.96 4.40 -19.25
N GLU A 117 12.54 4.31 -20.51
CA GLU A 117 12.49 3.05 -21.26
C GLU A 117 13.87 2.39 -21.28
N PRO A 118 13.94 1.04 -21.28
CA PRO A 118 12.85 0.09 -21.47
C PRO A 118 12.16 -0.38 -20.17
N ARG A 119 12.55 0.15 -18.99
CA ARG A 119 12.16 -0.46 -17.71
C ARG A 119 10.96 0.22 -17.07
N SER A 120 10.86 1.56 -17.17
CA SER A 120 9.77 2.34 -16.56
C SER A 120 9.47 2.01 -15.09
N GLN A 121 10.43 1.39 -14.41
CA GLN A 121 10.27 0.82 -13.09
C GLN A 121 11.60 0.87 -12.33
N PRO A 122 11.55 0.95 -10.99
CA PRO A 122 12.75 0.88 -10.19
C PRO A 122 13.50 -0.44 -10.41
N PRO A 123 14.82 -0.47 -10.15
CA PRO A 123 15.62 -1.69 -10.28
C PRO A 123 15.03 -2.84 -9.46
N ALA A 124 14.96 -4.04 -10.04
CA ALA A 124 14.39 -5.21 -9.37
C ALA A 124 15.04 -5.51 -8.02
N LYS A 125 16.36 -5.30 -7.90
CA LYS A 125 17.11 -5.46 -6.64
C LYS A 125 16.61 -4.52 -5.55
N ASP A 126 16.31 -3.27 -5.90
CA ASP A 126 15.77 -2.32 -4.93
C ASP A 126 14.34 -2.70 -4.55
N LEU A 127 13.51 -3.09 -5.53
CA LEU A 127 12.15 -3.56 -5.26
C LEU A 127 12.13 -4.76 -4.31
N SER A 128 12.98 -5.76 -4.53
CA SER A 128 13.10 -6.92 -3.63
C SER A 128 13.47 -6.48 -2.21
N ARG A 129 14.48 -5.62 -2.04
CA ARG A 129 14.88 -5.13 -0.70
C ARG A 129 13.75 -4.45 0.04
N GLU A 130 12.97 -3.59 -0.63
CA GLU A 130 11.85 -2.91 0.01
C GLU A 130 10.70 -3.88 0.37
N ILE A 131 10.44 -4.88 -0.48
CA ILE A 131 9.44 -5.92 -0.20
C ILE A 131 9.88 -6.79 0.98
N ASP A 132 11.14 -7.20 1.02
CA ASP A 132 11.68 -7.98 2.14
C ASP A 132 11.53 -7.20 3.47
N SER A 133 11.79 -5.89 3.44
CA SER A 133 11.59 -5.00 4.59
C SER A 133 10.12 -4.91 5.02
N ILE A 134 9.17 -4.94 4.08
CA ILE A 134 7.73 -5.00 4.38
C ILE A 134 7.36 -6.33 5.03
N VAL A 135 7.89 -7.45 4.51
CA VAL A 135 7.64 -8.77 5.08
C VAL A 135 8.18 -8.85 6.51
N GLU A 136 9.37 -8.30 6.77
CA GLU A 136 9.93 -8.19 8.12
C GLU A 136 9.08 -7.32 9.06
N ASP A 137 8.66 -6.11 8.62
CA ASP A 137 7.77 -5.23 9.40
C ASP A 137 6.42 -5.89 9.70
N SER A 138 5.91 -6.68 8.76
CA SER A 138 4.70 -7.45 8.98
C SER A 138 4.89 -8.48 10.09
N LYS A 139 6.06 -9.13 10.19
CA LYS A 139 6.31 -10.18 11.18
C LYS A 139 6.41 -9.60 12.60
N THR A 140 7.09 -8.47 12.76
CA THR A 140 7.22 -7.82 14.08
C THR A 140 5.90 -7.30 14.63
N LYS A 141 4.97 -6.86 13.77
CA LYS A 141 3.61 -6.46 14.19
C LYS A 141 2.69 -7.64 14.53
N VAL A 142 3.19 -8.88 14.59
CA VAL A 142 2.43 -10.05 15.12
C VAL A 142 2.58 -10.12 16.65
N ASP A 143 3.68 -9.64 17.21
CA ASP A 143 4.04 -9.93 18.62
C ASP A 143 3.45 -8.94 19.65
N ASP A 144 2.81 -7.86 19.23
CA ASP A 144 2.09 -6.92 20.12
C ASP A 144 0.60 -7.28 20.31
N ALA A 145 0.12 -8.38 19.71
CA ALA A 145 -1.20 -8.94 19.99
C ALA A 145 -1.07 -10.01 21.07
N ASP A 146 -0.96 -9.57 22.33
CA ASP A 146 -1.05 -10.41 23.52
C ASP A 146 -2.38 -11.22 23.47
N PRO A 147 -2.35 -12.56 23.45
CA PRO A 147 -3.56 -13.36 23.44
C PRO A 147 -4.12 -13.36 24.86
N LEU A 148 -4.96 -12.38 25.19
CA LEU A 148 -5.88 -12.53 26.30
C LEU A 148 -6.95 -13.57 25.91
N ILE A 149 -6.56 -14.82 26.12
CA ILE A 149 -7.46 -15.93 26.37
C ILE A 149 -8.31 -15.54 27.58
N SER A 150 -9.53 -15.02 27.35
CA SER A 150 -10.58 -15.13 28.35
C SER A 150 -11.29 -16.46 28.13
N VAL A 151 -10.79 -17.49 28.81
CA VAL A 151 -11.59 -18.69 29.10
C VAL A 151 -12.81 -18.22 29.89
N ILE A 152 -13.99 -18.23 29.27
CA ILE A 152 -15.24 -18.26 30.03
C ILE A 152 -15.77 -19.69 29.88
N SER A 153 -15.31 -20.55 30.79
CA SER A 153 -16.12 -21.69 31.20
C SER A 153 -17.25 -21.12 32.06
N VAL A 154 -18.49 -21.23 31.59
CA VAL A 154 -19.62 -21.32 32.51
C VAL A 154 -20.37 -22.57 32.14
N GLU A 155 -20.29 -23.50 33.09
CA GLU A 155 -20.93 -24.79 33.13
C GLU A 155 -22.44 -24.64 32.98
N GLY A 156 -23.05 -25.66 32.37
CA GLY A 156 -24.47 -25.67 32.08
C GLY A 156 -25.34 -25.60 33.32
N ASP A 157 -26.57 -25.13 33.12
CA ASP A 157 -27.68 -25.60 33.91
C ASP A 157 -28.87 -25.87 32.99
N THR A 158 -29.19 -27.15 32.89
CA THR A 158 -30.37 -27.66 32.19
C THR A 158 -31.45 -27.74 33.25
N SER A 159 -32.40 -26.82 33.23
CA SER A 159 -33.60 -26.93 34.06
C SER A 159 -34.83 -27.02 33.17
N ILE A 160 -35.19 -28.27 32.87
CA ILE A 160 -36.53 -28.70 32.48
C ILE A 160 -37.37 -28.71 33.77
N SER A 161 -38.59 -28.20 33.71
CA SER A 161 -39.63 -28.49 34.70
C SER A 161 -40.99 -28.50 34.01
N PHE A 162 -41.77 -29.50 34.39
CA PHE A 162 -43.00 -30.03 33.79
C PHE A 162 -44.21 -29.10 33.88
#